data_AF-A0A229G3R0-F1
#
_entry.id   AF-A0A229G3R0-F1
#
_cell.length_a   1.000
_cell.length_b   1.000
_cell.length_c   1.000
_cell.angle_alpha   90.00
_cell.angle_beta   90.00
_cell.angle_gamma   90.00
#
_symmetry.space_group_name_H-M   'P 1'
#
loop_
_entity.id
_entity.type
_entity.pdbx_description
1 polymer ?
#
loop_
_entity_poly.entity_id
_entity_poly.type
_entity_poly.pdbx_seq_one_letter_code
_entity_poly.pdbx_strand_id
1 'polypeptide(L)'
;MQLRYNYRAYPDASQRRALASAFGCARVVWNDCLRDRKEAHAAGLPYMKSAELSRLRITQAKRTAERAWLADVSAVVLQQSLRDLDTACKN
;
A
#
# COMPACT_ATOMS: atom_id res chain seq x y z
N MET A 1 13.20 -6.41 33.80
CA MET A 1 14.27 -6.10 32.83
C MET A 1 13.73 -6.39 31.43
N GLN A 2 13.56 -5.39 30.57
CA GLN A 2 13.14 -5.57 29.17
C GLN A 2 14.41 -5.77 28.34
N LEU A 3 14.68 -7.00 27.89
CA LEU A 3 15.80 -7.29 26.99
C LEU A 3 15.35 -7.06 25.55
N ARG A 4 16.07 -6.22 24.81
CA ARG A 4 15.88 -6.06 23.36
C ARG A 4 16.87 -6.94 22.62
N TYR A 5 16.35 -7.85 21.80
CA TYR A 5 17.14 -8.68 20.92
C TYR A 5 17.08 -8.16 19.49
N ASN A 6 18.24 -8.04 18.84
CA ASN A 6 18.35 -7.68 17.44
C ASN A 6 18.77 -8.93 16.65
N TYR A 7 18.00 -9.28 15.62
CA TYR A 7 18.30 -10.38 14.73
C TYR A 7 18.41 -9.88 13.30
N ARG A 8 19.37 -10.44 12.55
CA ARG A 8 19.49 -10.19 11.12
C ARG A 8 18.74 -11.27 10.36
N ALA A 9 17.82 -10.86 9.48
CA ALA A 9 17.15 -11.78 8.58
C ALA A 9 18.07 -12.12 7.39
N TYR A 10 18.12 -13.41 7.02
CA TYR A 10 18.82 -13.91 5.84
C TYR A 10 17.82 -14.63 4.93
N PRO A 11 16.96 -13.89 4.21
CA PRO A 11 15.92 -14.50 3.40
C PRO A 11 16.52 -15.26 2.22
N ASP A 12 15.97 -16.43 1.89
CA ASP A 12 16.34 -17.17 0.69
C ASP A 12 15.84 -16.49 -0.59
N ALA A 13 16.13 -17.08 -1.75
CA ALA A 13 15.74 -16.51 -3.04
C ALA A 13 14.22 -16.36 -3.22
N SER A 14 13.43 -17.31 -2.72
CA SER A 14 11.96 -17.27 -2.79
C SER A 14 11.39 -16.18 -1.89
N GLN A 15 11.91 -16.06 -0.66
CA GLN A 15 11.51 -15.06 0.31
C GLN A 15 11.85 -13.64 -0.17
N ARG A 16 13.03 -13.44 -0.77
CA ARG A 16 13.41 -12.15 -1.36
C ARG A 16 12.45 -11.72 -2.47
N ARG A 17 12.03 -12.64 -3.34
CA ARG A 17 11.03 -12.35 -4.38
C ARG A 17 9.67 -11.98 -3.78
N ALA A 18 9.21 -12.75 -2.79
CA ALA A 18 7.95 -12.46 -2.10
C ALA A 18 7.96 -11.09 -1.42
N LEU A 19 9.06 -10.74 -0.75
CA LEU A 19 9.26 -9.41 -0.14
C LEU A 19 9.29 -8.30 -1.19
N ALA A 20 10.01 -8.49 -2.29
CA ALA A 20 10.07 -7.52 -3.38
C ALA A 20 8.68 -7.26 -3.98
N SER A 21 7.89 -8.32 -4.22
CA SER A 21 6.50 -8.19 -4.66
C SER A 21 5.64 -7.46 -3.64
N ALA A 22 5.71 -7.83 -2.36
CA ALA A 22 4.93 -7.19 -1.29
C ALA A 22 5.25 -5.69 -1.17
N PHE A 23 6.53 -5.32 -1.12
CA PHE A 23 6.96 -3.93 -1.02
C PHE A 23 6.67 -3.13 -2.30
N GLY A 24 6.79 -3.76 -3.47
CA GLY A 24 6.40 -3.17 -4.75
C GLY A 24 4.91 -2.85 -4.79
N CYS A 25 4.06 -3.80 -4.39
CA CYS A 25 2.61 -3.61 -4.33
C CYS A 25 2.22 -2.52 -3.34
N ALA A 26 2.81 -2.52 -2.14
CA ALA A 26 2.59 -1.47 -1.13
C ALA A 26 2.90 -0.09 -1.71
N ARG A 27 4.09 0.07 -2.31
CA ARG A 27 4.51 1.35 -2.89
C ARG A 27 3.59 1.83 -4.02
N VAL A 28 3.09 0.93 -4.85
CA VAL A 28 2.13 1.31 -5.90
C VAL A 28 0.80 1.76 -5.31
N VAL A 29 0.25 1.03 -4.34
CA VAL A 29 -0.99 1.44 -3.65
C VAL A 29 -0.83 2.79 -2.96
N TRP A 30 0.27 3.00 -2.23
CA TRP A 30 0.61 4.30 -1.64
C TRP A 30 0.58 5.41 -2.68
N ASN A 31 1.34 5.25 -3.77
CA ASN A 31 1.52 6.29 -4.78
C ASN A 31 0.23 6.60 -5.52
N ASP A 32 -0.57 5.58 -5.86
CA ASP A 32 -1.85 5.76 -6.53
C ASP A 32 -2.84 6.50 -5.62
N CYS A 33 -2.90 6.15 -4.33
CA CYS A 33 -3.79 6.82 -3.38
C CYS A 33 -3.33 8.26 -3.06
N LEU A 34 -2.02 8.49 -2.96
CA LEU A 34 -1.47 9.83 -2.76
C LEU A 34 -1.75 10.72 -3.98
N ARG A 35 -1.62 10.17 -5.19
CA ARG A 35 -1.94 10.89 -6.43
C ARG A 35 -3.40 11.32 -6.45
N ASP A 36 -4.34 10.40 -6.16
CA ASP A 36 -5.77 10.71 -6.11
C ASP A 36 -6.08 11.85 -5.13
N ARG A 37 -5.46 11.84 -3.94
CA ARG A 37 -5.62 12.93 -2.96
C ARG A 37 -5.07 14.26 -3.46
N LYS A 38 -3.89 14.26 -4.08
CA LYS A 38 -3.27 15.46 -4.64
C LYS A 38 -4.12 16.04 -5.77
N GLU A 39 -4.64 15.19 -6.65
CA GLU A 39 -5.52 15.60 -7.76
C GLU A 39 -6.84 16.18 -7.23
N ALA A 40 -7.49 15.52 -6.26
CA ALA A 40 -8.70 16.04 -5.62
C ALA A 40 -8.46 17.40 -4.96
N HIS A 41 -7.35 17.54 -4.22
CA HIS A 41 -6.98 18.80 -3.59
C HIS A 41 -6.72 19.91 -4.62
N ALA A 42 -5.97 19.61 -5.69
CA ALA A 42 -5.71 20.57 -6.76
C ALA A 42 -6.98 21.00 -7.50
N ALA A 43 -7.98 20.11 -7.58
CA ALA A 43 -9.28 20.40 -8.16
C ALA A 43 -10.28 21.07 -7.19
N GLY A 44 -9.89 21.37 -5.95
CA GLY A 44 -10.79 21.92 -4.93
C GLY A 44 -11.90 20.97 -4.48
N LEU A 45 -11.73 19.67 -4.71
CA LEU A 45 -12.69 18.64 -4.34
C LEU A 45 -12.54 18.23 -2.88
N PRO A 46 -13.59 17.63 -2.28
CA PRO A 46 -13.50 17.10 -0.92
C PRO A 46 -12.37 16.09 -0.76
N TYR A 47 -11.84 16.00 0.47
CA TYR A 47 -10.81 15.03 0.80
C TYR A 47 -11.29 13.59 0.56
N MET A 48 -10.52 12.84 -0.24
CA MET A 48 -10.88 11.49 -0.60
C MET A 48 -10.71 10.53 0.58
N LYS A 49 -11.82 9.90 0.99
CA LYS A 49 -11.88 9.02 2.16
C LYS A 49 -11.16 7.71 1.89
N SER A 50 -10.53 7.15 2.92
CA SER A 50 -9.77 5.88 2.80
C SER A 50 -10.63 4.71 2.34
N ALA A 51 -11.92 4.68 2.70
CA ALA A 51 -12.83 3.65 2.21
C ALA A 51 -13.00 3.70 0.68
N GLU A 52 -13.05 4.89 0.10
CA GLU A 52 -13.14 5.09 -1.35
C GLU A 52 -11.83 4.71 -2.04
N LEU A 53 -10.69 5.16 -1.51
CA LEU A 53 -9.36 4.79 -2.02
C LEU A 53 -9.13 3.27 -1.97
N SER A 54 -9.52 2.61 -0.87
CA SER A 54 -9.45 1.16 -0.74
C SER A 54 -10.30 0.43 -1.80
N ARG A 55 -11.51 0.96 -2.08
CA ARG A 55 -12.36 0.40 -3.13
C ARG A 55 -11.71 0.57 -4.51
N LEU A 56 -11.25 1.77 -4.86
CA LEU A 56 -10.72 2.10 -6.18
C LEU A 56 -9.33 1.47 -6.43
N ARG A 57 -8.38 1.72 -5.54
CA ARG A 57 -6.94 1.41 -5.74
C ARG A 57 -6.50 0.06 -5.19
N ILE A 58 -7.38 -0.65 -4.48
CA ILE A 58 -7.11 -2.03 -4.03
C ILE A 58 -8.15 -2.99 -4.62
N THR A 59 -9.42 -2.83 -4.27
CA THR A 59 -10.45 -3.83 -4.58
C THR A 59 -10.76 -3.90 -6.07
N GLN A 60 -10.94 -2.75 -6.72
CA GLN A 60 -11.20 -2.68 -8.16
C GLN A 60 -9.93 -2.82 -8.99
N ALA A 61 -8.82 -2.19 -8.56
CA ALA A 61 -7.54 -2.31 -9.23
C ALA A 61 -7.11 -3.78 -9.43
N LYS A 62 -7.25 -4.65 -8.43
CA LYS A 62 -6.93 -6.08 -8.57
C LYS A 62 -7.68 -6.82 -9.68
N ARG A 63 -8.79 -6.25 -10.17
CA ARG A 63 -9.62 -6.84 -11.23
C ARG A 63 -9.23 -6.38 -12.63
N THR A 64 -8.33 -5.39 -12.77
CA THR A 64 -7.85 -4.93 -14.07
C THR A 64 -6.59 -5.68 -14.47
N ALA A 65 -6.34 -5.82 -15.77
CA ALA A 65 -5.17 -6.56 -16.27
C ALA A 65 -3.86 -5.89 -15.85
N GLU A 66 -3.81 -4.56 -15.81
CA GLU A 66 -2.63 -3.75 -15.48
C GLU A 66 -2.24 -3.85 -14.00
N ARG A 67 -3.18 -4.25 -13.15
CA ARG A 67 -3.06 -4.24 -11.69
C ARG A 67 -3.41 -5.59 -11.04
N ALA A 68 -3.63 -6.64 -11.83
CA ALA A 68 -3.95 -7.99 -11.36
C ALA A 68 -2.90 -8.54 -10.38
N TRP A 69 -1.62 -8.21 -10.58
CA TRP A 69 -0.50 -8.60 -9.73
C TRP A 69 -0.59 -8.08 -8.28
N LEU A 70 -1.43 -7.09 -7.99
CA LEU A 70 -1.77 -6.71 -6.60
C LEU A 70 -2.52 -7.82 -5.85
N ALA A 71 -3.11 -8.80 -6.56
CA ALA A 71 -3.76 -9.96 -5.98
C ALA A 71 -2.75 -11.02 -5.50
N ASP A 72 -1.51 -10.99 -5.99
CA ASP A 72 -0.47 -11.99 -5.69
C ASP A 72 0.16 -11.82 -4.30
N VAL A 73 -0.20 -10.75 -3.59
CA VAL A 73 0.28 -10.46 -2.23
C VAL A 73 -0.88 -10.34 -1.25
N SER A 74 -0.57 -10.51 0.03
CA SER A 74 -1.55 -10.34 1.11
C SER A 74 -2.25 -8.99 1.01
N ALA A 75 -3.60 -9.02 1.06
CA ALA A 75 -4.40 -7.81 1.07
C ALA A 75 -4.07 -6.89 2.26
N VAL A 76 -3.57 -7.46 3.36
CA VAL A 76 -3.14 -6.71 4.55
C VAL A 76 -2.02 -5.73 4.23
N VAL A 77 -1.06 -6.11 3.37
CA VAL A 77 0.04 -5.23 2.96
C VAL A 77 -0.48 -3.98 2.26
N LEU A 78 -1.48 -4.15 1.40
CA LEU A 78 -2.08 -3.04 0.63
C LEU A 78 -2.93 -2.14 1.52
N GLN A 79 -3.74 -2.74 2.39
CA GLN A 79 -4.55 -2.00 3.36
C GLN A 79 -3.67 -1.22 4.34
N GLN A 80 -2.57 -1.82 4.81
CA GLN A 80 -1.64 -1.16 5.70
C GLN A 80 -0.96 0.02 5.01
N SER A 81 -0.53 -0.14 3.75
CA SER A 81 0.03 0.98 2.97
C SER A 81 -0.92 2.18 2.88
N LEU A 82 -2.23 1.95 2.75
CA LEU A 82 -3.22 3.04 2.76
C LEU A 82 -3.38 3.67 4.15
N ARG A 83 -3.33 2.87 5.22
CA ARG A 83 -3.36 3.39 6.60
C ARG A 83 -2.11 4.22 6.94
N ASP A 84 -0.96 3.80 6.43
CA ASP A 84 0.28 4.55 6.61
C ASP A 84 0.17 5.91 5.88
N LEU A 85 -0.46 5.94 4.70
CA LEU A 85 -0.75 7.18 3.98
C LEU A 85 -1.72 8.07 4.76
N ASP A 86 -2.76 7.49 5.37
CA ASP A 86 -3.67 8.24 6.23
C ASP A 86 -2.96 8.89 7.41
N THR A 87 -2.02 8.18 8.03
CA THR A 87 -1.19 8.73 9.10
C THR A 87 -0.33 9.89 8.57
N ALA A 88 0.30 9.71 7.41
CA ALA A 88 1.15 10.74 6.81
C ALA A 88 0.39 12.00 6.35
N CYS A 89 -0.88 11.89 5.94
CA CYS A 89 -1.69 13.04 5.52
C CYS A 89 -2.37 13.79 6.68
N LYS A 90 -2.45 13.18 7.86
CA LYS A 90 -3.08 13.78 9.06
C LYS A 90 -2.10 14.52 9.97
N ASN A 91 -0.80 14.31 9.76
CA ASN A 91 0.28 15.02 10.45
C ASN A 91 0.71 16.23 9.62
#